data_AF-A0A8T3YHL1-F1
#
_entry.id   AF-A0A8T3YHL1-F1
#
_cell.length_a   1.000
_cell.length_b   1.000
_cell.length_c   1.000
_cell.angle_alpha   90.00
_cell.angle_beta   90.00
_cell.angle_gamma   90.00
#
_symmetry.space_group_name_H-M   'P 1'
#
loop_
_entity.id
_entity.type
_entity.pdbx_description
1 polymer ?
#
loop_
_entity_poly.entity_id
_entity_poly.type
_entity_poly.pdbx_seq_one_letter_code
_entity_poly.pdbx_strand_id
1 'polypeptide(L)'
;MVKIPFFGGKKEKQGFRLPAPERVSSLSSQGMSEIEIIKSMREEGYSPLEVDMAIKQAVKTAAAPTRPLPQQQPTRQDPFERPLPGQPFRPMEYRRQMLEEEDEFSFGDERKRGPDLPELPSINFKPPPPFGQHEREDISLRHEPKGSLNRRELEEVTEAIVQDKWRAFEKTIADLNARLSQMATRMDSMDGAISQLKGVEKNEIEEIKNSIGTYRESINEMSGKMESIEKAMKDSLTPMLQTLRSLSDTIKMLKKKEGEQ
;
A
#
# COMPACT_ATOMS: atom_id res chain seq x y z
N MET A 1 46.96 -11.42 16.94
CA MET A 1 46.37 -10.47 17.91
C MET A 1 45.47 -9.53 17.12
N VAL A 2 44.17 -9.78 17.08
CA VAL A 2 43.21 -9.08 16.19
C VAL A 2 42.62 -7.90 16.94
N LYS A 3 42.84 -6.69 16.40
CA LYS A 3 42.38 -5.41 16.96
C LYS A 3 40.93 -5.20 16.53
N ILE A 4 39.97 -5.45 17.43
CA ILE A 4 38.55 -5.18 17.19
C ILE A 4 38.32 -3.67 17.40
N PRO A 5 37.89 -2.91 16.38
CA PRO A 5 37.58 -1.50 16.56
C PRO A 5 36.30 -1.34 17.38
N PHE A 6 36.44 -0.78 18.58
CA PHE A 6 35.34 -0.41 19.46
C PHE A 6 34.66 0.84 18.88
N PHE A 7 33.50 0.67 18.25
CA PHE A 7 32.67 1.78 17.76
C PHE A 7 32.04 2.51 18.97
N GLY A 8 32.76 3.51 19.48
CA GLY A 8 32.27 4.40 20.54
C GLY A 8 31.24 5.38 19.98
N GLY A 9 29.96 5.02 20.07
CA GLY A 9 28.86 5.92 19.77
C GLY A 9 28.89 7.14 20.70
N LYS A 10 29.15 8.32 20.13
CA LYS A 10 28.97 9.60 20.81
C LYS A 10 27.51 9.70 21.24
N LYS A 11 27.27 9.69 22.56
CA LYS A 11 25.97 10.04 23.12
C LYS A 11 25.76 11.53 22.91
N GLU A 12 25.20 11.91 21.76
CA GLU A 12 24.66 13.25 21.56
C GLU A 12 23.64 13.54 22.66
N LYS A 13 23.76 14.72 23.25
CA LYS A 13 22.90 15.21 24.31
C LYS A 13 21.46 15.15 23.77
N GLN A 14 20.65 14.26 24.33
CA GLN A 14 19.22 14.17 24.07
C GLN A 14 18.61 15.52 24.44
N GLY A 15 18.47 16.40 23.45
CA GLY A 15 17.51 17.50 23.50
C GLY A 15 16.13 16.91 23.76
N PHE A 16 15.25 17.69 24.37
CA PHE A 16 13.89 17.27 24.74
C PHE A 16 13.18 16.67 23.51
N ARG A 17 13.15 15.33 23.41
CA ARG A 17 12.54 14.62 22.29
C ARG A 17 11.05 14.48 22.57
N LEU A 18 10.23 14.87 21.59
CA LEU A 18 8.81 14.61 21.64
C LEU A 18 8.55 13.10 21.64
N PRO A 19 7.45 12.61 22.23
CA PRO A 19 7.05 11.22 22.09
C PRO A 19 6.92 10.82 20.61
N ALA A 20 7.40 9.62 20.26
CA ALA A 20 7.32 9.08 18.89
C ALA A 20 5.95 9.26 18.19
N PRO A 21 4.78 8.99 18.84
CA PRO A 21 3.48 9.18 18.19
C PRO A 21 3.14 10.64 17.88
N GLU A 22 3.51 11.58 18.74
CA GLU A 22 3.28 13.02 18.48
C GLU A 22 4.14 13.49 17.31
N ARG A 23 5.37 12.98 17.20
CA ARG A 23 6.27 13.30 16.10
C ARG A 23 5.73 12.81 14.75
N VAL A 24 5.23 11.57 14.69
CA VAL A 24 4.58 11.03 13.47
C VAL A 24 3.38 11.89 13.07
N SER A 25 2.51 12.24 14.02
CA SER A 25 1.33 13.06 13.74
C SER A 25 1.71 14.44 13.21
N SER A 26 2.78 15.04 13.73
CA SER A 26 3.27 16.34 13.28
C SER A 26 3.79 16.28 11.84
N LEU A 27 4.63 15.29 11.51
CA LEU A 27 5.18 15.12 10.16
C LEU A 27 4.10 14.73 9.14
N SER A 28 3.14 13.90 9.55
CA SER A 28 1.97 13.56 8.72
C SER A 28 1.11 14.79 8.43
N SER A 29 0.89 15.66 9.42
CA SER A 29 0.15 16.92 9.22
C SER A 29 0.89 17.92 8.32
N GLN A 30 2.21 17.80 8.21
CA GLN A 30 3.02 18.55 7.24
C GLN A 30 2.94 17.98 5.81
N GLY A 31 2.26 16.86 5.61
CA GLY A 31 2.10 16.22 4.30
C GLY A 31 3.27 15.34 3.88
N MET A 32 4.17 14.95 4.80
CA MET A 32 5.24 14.02 4.48
C MET A 32 4.70 12.61 4.23
N SER A 33 5.29 11.91 3.27
CA SER A 33 4.98 10.50 3.00
C SER A 33 5.47 9.60 4.15
N GLU A 34 4.83 8.45 4.35
CA GLU A 34 5.20 7.51 5.43
C GLU A 34 6.68 7.11 5.38
N ILE A 35 7.22 6.92 4.16
CA ILE A 35 8.64 6.57 3.95
C ILE A 35 9.57 7.69 4.42
N GLU A 36 9.22 8.96 4.14
CA GLU A 36 9.98 10.13 4.61
C GLU A 36 9.89 10.29 6.12
N ILE A 37 8.72 10.03 6.72
CA ILE A 37 8.52 10.04 8.18
C ILE A 37 9.45 9.01 8.85
N ILE A 38 9.47 7.77 8.34
CA ILE A 38 10.35 6.71 8.88
C ILE A 38 11.82 7.12 8.82
N LYS A 39 12.24 7.71 7.69
CA LYS A 39 13.62 8.16 7.49
C LYS A 39 13.98 9.28 8.47
N SER A 40 13.14 10.31 8.55
CA SER A 40 13.33 11.46 9.46
C SER A 40 13.37 11.02 10.93
N MET A 41 12.50 10.09 11.35
CA MET A 41 12.52 9.58 12.73
C MET A 41 13.77 8.72 13.02
N ARG A 42 14.25 7.93 12.06
CA ARG A 42 15.51 7.19 12.25
C ARG A 42 16.71 8.12 12.37
N GLU A 43 16.73 9.22 11.60
CA GLU A 43 17.76 10.26 11.69
C GLU A 43 17.71 11.00 13.04
N GLU A 44 16.51 11.22 13.59
CA GLU A 44 16.32 11.75 14.95
C GLU A 44 16.68 10.74 16.05
N GLY A 45 16.97 9.49 15.68
CA GLY A 45 17.45 8.44 16.56
C GLY A 45 16.35 7.71 17.32
N TYR A 46 15.14 7.60 16.76
CA TYR A 46 14.11 6.68 17.24
C TYR A 46 14.43 5.24 16.81
N SER A 47 14.09 4.27 17.66
CA SER A 47 14.25 2.85 17.33
C SER A 47 13.29 2.44 16.20
N PRO A 48 13.69 1.56 15.26
CA PRO A 48 12.79 1.08 14.20
C PRO A 48 11.45 0.53 14.73
N LEU A 49 11.46 -0.10 15.91
CA LEU A 49 10.26 -0.61 16.57
C LEU A 49 9.36 0.51 17.09
N GLU A 50 9.94 1.58 17.65
CA GLU A 50 9.19 2.74 18.15
C GLU A 50 8.51 3.49 17.01
N VAL A 51 9.21 3.61 15.87
CA VAL A 51 8.67 4.25 14.66
C VAL A 51 7.45 3.48 14.13
N ASP A 52 7.56 2.14 13.99
CA ASP A 52 6.45 1.30 13.51
C ASP A 52 5.25 1.34 14.47
N MET A 53 5.49 1.29 15.79
CA MET A 53 4.44 1.45 16.79
C MET A 53 3.76 2.82 16.71
N ALA A 54 4.53 3.89 16.55
CA ALA A 54 4.02 5.25 16.44
C ALA A 54 3.17 5.45 15.18
N ILE A 55 3.61 4.91 14.03
CA ILE A 55 2.84 4.95 12.77
C ILE A 55 1.53 4.20 12.92
N LYS A 56 1.55 2.98 13.46
CA LYS A 56 0.33 2.20 13.74
C LYS A 56 -0.63 2.95 14.65
N GLN A 57 -0.12 3.63 15.67
CA GLN A 57 -0.94 4.44 16.58
C GLN A 57 -1.53 5.66 15.89
N ALA A 58 -0.76 6.36 15.05
CA ALA A 58 -1.23 7.51 14.27
C ALA A 58 -2.34 7.10 13.29
N VAL A 59 -2.13 6.01 12.53
CA VAL A 59 -3.14 5.46 11.60
C VAL A 59 -4.40 5.03 12.35
N LYS A 60 -4.25 4.34 13.50
CA LYS A 60 -5.39 3.94 14.33
C LYS A 60 -6.18 5.15 14.86
N THR A 61 -5.50 6.25 15.15
CA THR A 61 -6.13 7.49 15.62
C THR A 61 -6.82 8.23 14.47
N ALA A 62 -6.22 8.26 13.29
CA ALA A 62 -6.80 8.85 12.08
C ALA A 62 -8.01 8.06 11.56
N ALA A 63 -7.97 6.74 11.66
CA ALA A 63 -9.06 5.84 11.25
C ALA A 63 -10.15 5.69 12.31
N ALA A 64 -9.92 6.13 13.56
CA ALA A 64 -10.97 6.17 14.55
C ALA A 64 -12.07 7.10 14.02
N PRO A 65 -13.33 6.63 13.89
CA PRO A 65 -14.41 7.43 13.34
C PRO A 65 -14.47 8.70 14.16
N THR A 66 -14.17 9.83 13.53
CA THR A 66 -14.15 11.13 14.16
C THR A 66 -15.47 11.27 14.89
N ARG A 67 -15.42 11.17 16.22
CA ARG A 67 -16.60 11.25 17.08
C ARG A 67 -17.29 12.54 16.64
N PRO A 68 -18.53 12.51 16.14
CA PRO A 68 -19.15 13.68 15.54
C PRO A 68 -19.06 14.78 16.58
N LEU A 69 -18.21 15.77 16.31
CA LEU A 69 -18.17 16.99 17.09
C LEU A 69 -19.62 17.46 17.18
N PRO A 70 -20.13 17.81 18.37
CA PRO A 70 -21.49 18.32 18.50
C PRO A 70 -21.60 19.47 17.50
N GLN A 71 -22.39 19.23 16.44
CA GLN A 71 -22.73 20.24 15.46
C GLN A 71 -23.38 21.35 16.25
N GLN A 72 -22.64 22.44 16.46
CA GLN A 72 -23.26 23.72 16.74
C GLN A 72 -24.13 24.00 15.52
N GLN A 73 -25.43 23.81 15.67
CA GLN A 73 -26.41 24.05 14.63
C GLN A 73 -26.28 25.52 14.22
N PRO A 74 -25.88 25.84 12.97
CA PRO A 74 -26.04 27.18 12.47
C PRO A 74 -27.54 27.44 12.36
N THR A 75 -27.99 28.48 13.06
CA THR A 75 -29.34 29.00 13.03
C THR A 75 -29.80 29.16 11.59
N ARG A 76 -30.91 28.49 11.27
CA ARG A 76 -31.50 28.39 9.93
C ARG A 76 -32.43 29.61 9.70
N GLN A 77 -31.93 30.60 8.98
CA GLN A 77 -32.68 31.58 8.16
C GLN A 77 -31.73 31.82 6.97
N ASP A 78 -32.06 31.68 5.68
CA ASP A 78 -33.24 32.12 4.94
C ASP A 78 -33.24 31.47 3.51
N PRO A 79 -34.01 31.89 2.48
CA PRO A 79 -34.75 30.97 1.61
C PRO A 79 -34.16 30.79 0.20
N PHE A 80 -34.55 29.66 -0.42
CA PHE A 80 -34.71 29.40 -1.86
C PHE A 80 -34.20 30.49 -2.84
N GLU A 81 -32.96 30.35 -3.29
CA GLU A 81 -32.49 30.95 -4.54
C GLU A 81 -32.63 29.94 -5.69
N ARG A 82 -33.37 30.33 -6.72
CA ARG A 82 -33.55 29.55 -7.95
C ARG A 82 -32.26 29.57 -8.78
N PRO A 83 -31.90 28.48 -9.47
CA PRO A 83 -30.79 28.50 -10.41
C PRO A 83 -31.16 29.37 -11.63
N LEU A 84 -30.29 30.33 -11.96
CA LEU A 84 -30.36 31.11 -13.20
C LEU A 84 -29.95 30.23 -14.40
N PRO A 85 -30.75 30.20 -15.48
CA PRO A 85 -30.37 29.55 -16.72
C PRO A 85 -29.46 30.49 -17.54
N GLY A 86 -28.29 30.00 -17.97
CA GLY A 86 -27.50 30.68 -19.00
C GLY A 86 -26.02 30.93 -18.75
N GLN A 87 -25.32 30.13 -17.91
CA GLN A 87 -23.86 30.19 -17.95
C GLN A 87 -23.32 29.35 -19.13
N PRO A 88 -22.58 29.96 -20.09
CA PRO A 88 -21.85 29.20 -21.09
C PRO A 88 -20.76 28.39 -20.41
N PHE A 89 -20.73 27.09 -20.72
CA PHE A 89 -19.66 26.18 -20.34
C PHE A 89 -18.30 26.79 -20.69
N ARG A 90 -17.49 27.08 -19.68
CA ARG A 90 -16.06 27.30 -19.88
C ARG A 90 -15.40 25.94 -20.13
N PRO A 91 -14.67 25.73 -21.24
CA PRO A 91 -13.90 24.53 -21.43
C PRO A 91 -12.84 24.46 -20.32
N MET A 92 -12.77 23.33 -19.62
CA MET A 92 -11.68 23.02 -18.71
C MET A 92 -10.40 22.79 -19.53
N GLU A 93 -9.63 23.85 -19.77
CA GLU A 93 -8.26 23.81 -20.31
C GLU A 93 -7.22 23.38 -19.26
N TYR A 94 -7.51 22.36 -18.46
CA TYR A 94 -6.54 21.82 -17.48
C TYR A 94 -6.49 20.31 -17.52
N ARG A 95 -5.96 19.74 -18.62
CA ARG A 95 -5.36 18.39 -18.58
C ARG A 95 -4.46 18.08 -19.78
N ARG A 96 -3.53 18.98 -20.13
CA ARG A 96 -2.59 18.73 -21.24
C ARG A 96 -1.13 19.06 -20.90
N GLN A 97 -0.72 18.91 -19.64
CA GLN A 97 0.67 19.13 -19.20
C GLN A 97 1.26 17.96 -18.40
N MET A 98 0.76 16.73 -18.54
CA MET A 98 1.38 15.55 -17.92
C MET A 98 1.64 14.41 -18.92
N LEU A 99 1.92 14.75 -20.17
CA LEU A 99 2.39 13.80 -21.19
C LEU A 99 3.55 14.46 -21.94
N GLU A 100 4.70 14.59 -21.31
CA GLU A 100 6.00 14.82 -21.97
C GLU A 100 7.13 14.72 -20.94
N GLU A 101 7.25 13.55 -20.31
CA GLU A 101 8.52 13.02 -19.82
C GLU A 101 8.50 11.53 -20.17
N GLU A 102 8.64 11.26 -21.47
CA GLU A 102 9.11 9.96 -21.94
C GLU A 102 10.60 9.88 -21.59
N ASP A 103 10.87 9.55 -20.33
CA ASP A 103 12.16 9.00 -19.95
C ASP A 103 12.27 7.62 -20.60
N GLU A 104 13.31 7.42 -21.39
CA GLU A 104 13.69 6.17 -22.03
C GLU A 104 13.89 5.08 -20.97
N PHE A 105 12.81 4.45 -20.51
CA PHE A 105 12.89 3.24 -19.72
C PHE A 105 13.21 2.07 -20.65
N SER A 106 14.50 1.94 -20.94
CA SER A 106 15.11 0.79 -21.57
C SER A 106 14.61 -0.48 -20.88
N PHE A 107 13.78 -1.24 -21.59
CA PHE A 107 13.37 -2.61 -21.26
C PHE A 107 14.59 -3.55 -21.39
N GLY A 108 15.55 -3.37 -20.49
CA GLY A 108 16.65 -4.30 -20.29
C GLY A 108 16.12 -5.54 -19.59
N ASP A 109 15.77 -6.55 -20.38
CA ASP A 109 15.78 -8.00 -20.06
C ASP A 109 15.80 -8.37 -18.56
N GLU A 110 14.75 -8.04 -17.82
CA GLU A 110 14.60 -8.41 -16.40
C GLU A 110 13.85 -9.75 -16.26
N ARG A 111 14.27 -10.73 -17.06
CA ARG A 111 13.95 -12.12 -16.78
C ARG A 111 14.77 -12.54 -15.55
N LYS A 112 14.08 -12.73 -14.42
CA LYS A 112 14.49 -13.50 -13.21
C LYS A 112 14.97 -12.71 -11.99
N ARG A 113 14.16 -11.79 -11.47
CA ARG A 113 14.08 -11.64 -10.01
C ARG A 113 12.63 -11.73 -9.58
N GLY A 114 12.25 -12.92 -9.09
CA GLY A 114 11.01 -13.05 -8.35
C GLY A 114 11.02 -12.10 -7.15
N PRO A 115 9.85 -11.73 -6.62
CA PRO A 115 9.77 -10.89 -5.43
C PRO A 115 10.65 -11.50 -4.35
N ASP A 116 11.62 -10.73 -3.85
CA ASP A 116 12.45 -11.10 -2.71
C ASP A 116 11.52 -11.37 -1.53
N LEU A 117 11.15 -12.63 -1.37
CA LEU A 117 10.43 -13.12 -0.20
C LEU A 117 11.24 -12.64 1.01
N PRO A 118 10.62 -11.92 1.96
CA PRO A 118 11.31 -11.48 3.16
C PRO A 118 11.97 -12.71 3.76
N GLU A 119 13.31 -12.67 3.87
CA GLU A 119 14.07 -13.74 4.52
C GLU A 119 13.41 -13.99 5.86
N LEU A 120 12.71 -15.12 5.96
CA LEU A 120 12.12 -15.54 7.22
C LEU A 120 13.26 -15.49 8.22
N PRO A 121 13.08 -14.79 9.37
CA PRO A 121 14.15 -14.67 10.35
C PRO A 121 14.62 -16.08 10.60
N SER A 122 15.88 -16.36 10.24
CA SER A 122 16.48 -17.68 10.40
C SER A 122 16.23 -18.05 11.85
N ILE A 123 15.20 -18.86 12.08
CA ILE A 123 14.91 -19.41 13.38
C ILE A 123 16.15 -20.23 13.59
N ASN A 124 17.05 -19.69 14.41
CA ASN A 124 18.26 -20.33 14.81
C ASN A 124 17.77 -21.50 15.67
N PHE A 125 17.31 -22.55 14.98
CA PHE A 125 17.18 -23.89 15.48
C PHE A 125 18.60 -24.26 15.82
N LYS A 126 19.03 -23.77 16.99
CA LYS A 126 20.12 -24.36 17.73
C LYS A 126 19.68 -25.82 17.79
N PRO A 127 20.34 -26.72 17.04
CA PRO A 127 19.94 -28.11 17.03
C PRO A 127 19.80 -28.49 18.49
N PRO A 128 18.66 -29.11 18.91
CA PRO A 128 18.53 -29.59 20.27
C PRO A 128 19.85 -30.30 20.56
N PRO A 129 20.59 -29.87 21.62
CA PRO A 129 21.93 -30.34 21.86
C PRO A 129 21.90 -31.85 21.68
N PRO A 130 22.75 -32.41 20.79
CA PRO A 130 22.70 -33.84 20.47
C PRO A 130 22.60 -34.54 21.81
N PHE A 131 21.50 -35.29 22.03
CA PHE A 131 21.15 -35.89 23.32
C PHE A 131 22.45 -36.20 24.01
N GLY A 132 22.77 -35.36 25.01
CA GLY A 132 24.12 -35.30 25.50
C GLY A 132 24.53 -36.73 25.71
N GLN A 133 25.68 -37.09 25.14
CA GLN A 133 26.62 -37.81 25.97
C GLN A 133 26.79 -36.91 27.18
N HIS A 134 25.83 -36.95 28.12
CA HIS A 134 26.14 -36.77 29.51
C HIS A 134 27.32 -37.69 29.64
N GLU A 135 28.50 -37.07 29.72
CA GLU A 135 29.59 -37.61 30.47
C GLU A 135 28.90 -38.33 31.62
N ARG A 136 28.87 -39.65 31.51
CA ARG A 136 28.70 -40.50 32.65
C ARG A 136 29.91 -40.09 33.46
N GLU A 137 29.77 -39.01 34.24
CA GLU A 137 30.52 -38.92 35.45
C GLU A 137 30.26 -40.27 36.09
N ASP A 138 31.30 -41.09 36.10
CA ASP A 138 31.35 -42.33 36.83
C ASP A 138 31.15 -41.91 38.28
N ILE A 139 29.90 -41.71 38.66
CA ILE A 139 29.42 -41.60 40.02
C ILE A 139 29.57 -43.02 40.55
N SER A 140 30.82 -43.39 40.79
CA SER A 140 31.23 -44.48 41.66
C SER A 140 31.06 -44.03 43.12
N LEU A 141 29.93 -43.37 43.41
CA LEU A 141 29.38 -43.31 44.74
C LEU A 141 28.77 -44.68 44.96
N ARG A 142 29.62 -45.57 45.45
CA ARG A 142 29.26 -46.80 46.17
C ARG A 142 28.47 -46.39 47.42
N HIS A 143 27.27 -45.87 47.22
CA HIS A 143 26.24 -45.77 48.24
C HIS A 143 25.77 -47.19 48.48
N GLU A 144 26.39 -47.82 49.46
CA GLU A 144 25.77 -48.91 50.21
C GLU A 144 24.36 -48.43 50.61
N PRO A 145 23.28 -49.07 50.15
CA PRO A 145 21.92 -48.67 50.47
C PRO A 145 21.65 -49.00 51.93
N LYS A 146 22.11 -48.13 52.84
CA LYS A 146 21.78 -48.17 54.26
C LYS A 146 20.38 -47.61 54.45
N GLY A 147 19.41 -48.47 54.22
CA GLY A 147 17.99 -48.20 54.37
C GLY A 147 17.25 -48.74 53.17
N SER A 148 16.66 -49.91 53.31
CA SER A 148 15.61 -50.37 52.41
C SER A 148 14.44 -49.40 52.57
N LEU A 149 14.47 -48.27 51.87
CA LEU A 149 13.23 -47.56 51.55
C LEU A 149 12.30 -48.62 50.99
N ASN A 150 11.13 -48.74 51.61
CA ASN A 150 10.19 -49.77 51.24
C ASN A 150 9.93 -49.61 49.74
N ARG A 151 10.08 -50.69 48.96
CA ARG A 151 9.85 -50.69 47.52
C ARG A 151 8.54 -49.97 47.13
N ARG A 152 7.54 -50.04 48.00
CA ARG A 152 6.25 -49.35 47.90
C ARG A 152 6.37 -47.82 47.89
N GLU A 153 7.23 -47.23 48.71
CA GLU A 153 7.45 -45.78 48.77
C GLU A 153 8.13 -45.28 47.49
N LEU A 154 9.07 -46.06 46.94
CA LEU A 154 9.73 -45.73 45.68
C LEU A 154 8.77 -45.87 44.49
N GLU A 155 7.92 -46.90 44.49
CA GLU A 155 6.86 -47.06 43.48
C GLU A 155 5.86 -45.88 43.53
N GLU A 156 5.43 -45.45 44.72
CA GLU A 156 4.52 -44.30 44.89
C GLU A 156 5.14 -42.99 44.40
N VAL A 157 6.39 -42.70 44.76
CA VAL A 157 7.09 -41.50 44.28
C VAL A 157 7.27 -41.53 42.76
N THR A 158 7.60 -42.69 42.21
CA THR A 158 7.77 -42.85 40.76
C THR A 158 6.44 -42.63 40.04
N GLU A 159 5.35 -43.20 40.55
CA GLU A 159 4.01 -43.02 40.00
C GLU A 159 3.57 -41.55 40.06
N ALA A 160 3.82 -40.85 41.17
CA ALA A 160 3.50 -39.44 41.32
C ALA A 160 4.27 -38.57 40.31
N ILE A 161 5.57 -38.84 40.10
CA ILE A 161 6.39 -38.12 39.11
C ILE A 161 5.87 -38.37 37.69
N VAL A 162 5.59 -39.64 37.35
CA VAL A 162 5.07 -40.00 36.02
C VAL A 162 3.72 -39.31 35.79
N GLN A 163 2.83 -39.32 36.78
CA GLN A 163 1.52 -38.68 36.67
C GLN A 163 1.62 -37.16 36.52
N ASP A 164 2.52 -36.50 37.26
CA ASP A 164 2.72 -35.06 37.14
C ASP A 164 3.30 -34.68 35.76
N LYS A 165 4.27 -35.45 35.26
CA LYS A 165 4.83 -35.25 33.90
C LYS A 165 3.80 -35.52 32.82
N TRP A 166 2.95 -36.54 32.99
CA TRP A 166 1.89 -36.85 32.05
C TRP A 166 0.86 -35.71 31.97
N ARG A 167 0.44 -35.18 33.13
CA ARG A 167 -0.46 -34.00 33.18
C ARG A 167 0.15 -32.76 32.54
N ALA A 168 1.44 -32.51 32.78
CA ALA A 168 2.14 -31.40 32.15
C ALA A 168 2.19 -31.57 30.62
N PHE A 169 2.44 -32.79 30.14
CA PHE A 169 2.45 -33.12 28.72
C PHE A 169 1.07 -32.95 28.07
N GLU A 170 0.01 -33.51 28.67
CA GLU A 170 -1.37 -33.33 28.20
C GLU A 170 -1.75 -31.84 28.08
N LYS A 171 -1.36 -31.04 29.07
CA LYS A 171 -1.56 -29.58 29.03
C LYS A 171 -0.82 -28.93 27.85
N THR A 172 0.42 -29.35 27.55
CA THR A 172 1.16 -28.81 26.39
C THR A 172 0.53 -29.22 25.05
N ILE A 173 0.02 -30.44 24.92
CA ILE A 173 -0.73 -30.87 23.72
C ILE A 173 -2.00 -30.06 23.55
N ALA A 174 -2.74 -29.83 24.64
CA ALA A 174 -3.96 -29.03 24.59
C ALA A 174 -3.69 -27.58 24.15
N ASP A 175 -2.65 -26.93 24.68
CA ASP A 175 -2.25 -25.59 24.25
C ASP A 175 -1.80 -25.56 22.78
N LEU A 176 -1.03 -26.56 22.35
CA LEU A 176 -0.57 -26.67 20.96
C LEU A 176 -1.76 -26.83 20.00
N ASN A 177 -2.73 -27.68 20.34
CA ASN A 177 -3.93 -27.87 19.53
C ASN A 177 -4.78 -26.59 19.47
N ALA A 178 -4.92 -25.87 20.58
CA ALA A 178 -5.61 -24.58 20.61
C ALA A 178 -4.93 -23.55 19.68
N ARG A 179 -3.59 -23.48 19.70
CA ARG A 179 -2.82 -22.59 18.81
C ARG A 179 -2.95 -22.98 17.34
N LEU A 180 -2.93 -24.28 17.02
CA LEU A 180 -3.14 -24.75 15.65
C LEU A 180 -4.53 -24.39 15.13
N SER A 181 -5.56 -24.57 15.97
CA SER A 181 -6.94 -24.17 15.62
C SER A 181 -7.06 -22.66 15.39
N GLN A 182 -6.42 -21.85 16.23
CA GLN A 182 -6.35 -20.40 16.04
C GLN A 182 -5.61 -20.02 14.75
N MET A 183 -4.53 -20.72 14.42
CA MET A 183 -3.76 -20.49 13.20
C MET A 183 -4.56 -20.87 11.95
N ALA A 184 -5.27 -22.00 11.97
CA ALA A 184 -6.17 -22.42 10.90
C ALA A 184 -7.27 -21.37 10.65
N THR A 185 -7.92 -20.90 11.72
CA THR A 185 -8.94 -19.84 11.61
C THR A 185 -8.37 -18.54 11.03
N ARG A 186 -7.13 -18.18 11.39
CA ARG A 186 -6.44 -17.02 10.81
C ARG A 186 -6.12 -17.22 9.33
N MET A 187 -5.70 -18.42 8.94
CA MET A 187 -5.41 -18.78 7.55
C MET A 187 -6.68 -18.68 6.71
N ASP A 188 -7.80 -19.23 7.18
CA ASP A 188 -9.11 -19.13 6.52
C ASP A 188 -9.56 -17.67 6.36
N SER A 189 -9.34 -16.84 7.39
CA SER A 189 -9.63 -15.41 7.32
C SER A 189 -8.75 -14.68 6.31
N MET A 190 -7.47 -15.05 6.19
CA MET A 190 -6.56 -14.47 5.21
C MET A 190 -6.94 -14.89 3.78
N ASP A 191 -7.28 -16.17 3.57
CA ASP A 191 -7.74 -16.66 2.28
C ASP A 191 -9.06 -16.00 1.84
N GLY A 192 -9.95 -15.75 2.80
CA GLY A 192 -11.16 -14.95 2.59
C GLY A 192 -10.84 -13.52 2.15
N ALA A 193 -9.94 -12.83 2.85
CA ALA A 193 -9.52 -11.47 2.50
C ALA A 193 -8.84 -11.41 1.12
N ILE A 194 -7.96 -12.35 0.80
CA ILE A 194 -7.30 -12.45 -0.52
C ILE A 194 -8.34 -12.69 -1.62
N SER A 195 -9.35 -13.53 -1.37
CA SER A 195 -10.41 -13.80 -2.34
C SER A 195 -11.29 -12.57 -2.59
N GLN A 196 -11.58 -11.79 -1.54
CA GLN A 196 -12.31 -10.52 -1.67
C GLN A 196 -11.52 -9.49 -2.47
N LEU A 197 -10.22 -9.31 -2.17
CA LEU A 197 -9.34 -8.40 -2.90
C LEU A 197 -9.28 -8.75 -4.40
N LYS A 198 -9.09 -10.03 -4.73
CA LYS A 198 -9.14 -10.50 -6.11
C LYS A 198 -10.49 -10.26 -6.80
N GLY A 199 -11.58 -10.26 -6.04
CA GLY A 199 -12.91 -9.93 -6.54
C GLY A 199 -13.07 -8.45 -6.87
N VAL A 200 -12.60 -7.58 -5.97
CA VAL A 200 -12.61 -6.12 -6.18
C VAL A 200 -11.78 -5.73 -7.38
N GLU A 201 -10.54 -6.23 -7.49
CA GLU A 201 -9.66 -5.94 -8.64
C GLU A 201 -10.29 -6.38 -9.97
N LYS A 202 -10.96 -7.54 -10.01
CA LYS A 202 -11.66 -7.99 -11.22
C LYS A 202 -12.80 -7.06 -11.62
N ASN A 203 -13.59 -6.61 -10.65
CA ASN A 203 -14.71 -5.70 -10.90
C ASN A 203 -14.22 -4.33 -11.39
N GLU A 204 -13.16 -3.79 -10.77
CA GLU A 204 -12.54 -2.52 -11.20
C GLU A 204 -11.95 -2.63 -12.62
N ILE A 205 -11.29 -3.74 -12.94
CA ILE A 205 -10.75 -3.99 -14.29
C ILE A 205 -11.89 -4.09 -15.31
N GLU A 206 -13.01 -4.76 -14.98
CA GLU A 206 -14.19 -4.79 -15.86
C GLU A 206 -14.81 -3.41 -16.05
N GLU A 207 -14.91 -2.60 -14.99
CA GLU A 207 -15.43 -1.23 -15.07
C GLU A 207 -14.56 -0.34 -15.96
N ILE A 208 -13.23 -0.40 -15.80
CA ILE A 208 -12.28 0.32 -16.65
C ILE A 208 -12.40 -0.14 -18.11
N LYS A 209 -12.50 -1.45 -18.34
CA LYS A 209 -12.67 -2.00 -19.69
C LYS A 209 -13.97 -1.52 -20.34
N ASN A 210 -15.07 -1.48 -19.59
CA ASN A 210 -16.35 -0.96 -20.06
C ASN A 210 -16.27 0.54 -20.36
N SER A 211 -15.63 1.32 -19.49
CA SER A 211 -15.39 2.75 -19.69
C SER A 211 -14.57 3.03 -20.97
N ILE A 212 -13.49 2.28 -21.19
CA ILE A 212 -12.69 2.34 -22.44
C ILE A 212 -13.56 1.99 -23.66
N GLY A 213 -14.44 1.01 -23.55
CA GLY A 213 -15.42 0.66 -24.60
C GLY A 213 -16.31 1.85 -24.97
N THR A 214 -16.90 2.50 -23.97
CA THR A 214 -17.74 3.69 -24.16
C THR A 214 -16.97 4.87 -24.77
N TYR A 215 -15.72 5.11 -24.33
CA TYR A 215 -14.88 6.15 -24.94
C TYR A 215 -14.55 5.85 -26.39
N ARG A 216 -14.26 4.59 -26.72
CA ARG A 216 -13.99 4.17 -28.10
C ARG A 216 -15.21 4.39 -28.99
N GLU A 217 -16.41 4.08 -28.50
CA GLU A 217 -17.67 4.34 -29.20
C GLU A 217 -17.90 5.84 -29.42
N SER A 218 -17.69 6.65 -28.37
CA SER A 218 -17.81 8.11 -28.46
C SER A 218 -16.81 8.73 -29.44
N ILE A 219 -15.56 8.26 -29.45
CA ILE A 219 -14.55 8.70 -30.42
C ILE A 219 -14.96 8.32 -31.84
N ASN A 220 -15.46 7.11 -32.06
CA ASN A 220 -15.94 6.69 -33.38
C ASN A 220 -17.11 7.56 -33.87
N GLU A 221 -18.06 7.89 -32.98
CA GLU A 221 -19.16 8.78 -33.31
C GLU A 221 -18.67 10.20 -33.65
N MET A 222 -17.71 10.71 -32.87
CA MET A 222 -17.11 12.02 -33.12
C MET A 222 -16.33 12.06 -34.45
N SER A 223 -15.58 11.01 -34.77
CA SER A 223 -14.90 10.87 -36.06
C SER A 223 -15.90 10.90 -37.21
N GLY A 224 -17.03 10.18 -37.11
CA GLY A 224 -18.08 10.23 -38.14
C GLY A 224 -18.75 11.60 -38.29
N LYS A 225 -18.96 12.32 -37.18
CA LYS A 225 -19.42 13.72 -37.21
C LYS A 225 -18.39 14.64 -37.85
N MET A 226 -17.11 14.44 -37.55
CA MET A 226 -16.01 15.24 -38.10
C MET A 226 -15.85 15.02 -39.60
N GLU A 227 -15.96 13.79 -40.09
CA GLU A 227 -16.00 13.48 -41.54
C GLU A 227 -17.20 14.17 -42.23
N SER A 228 -18.36 14.17 -41.58
CA SER A 228 -19.56 14.85 -42.09
C SER A 228 -19.38 16.37 -42.17
N ILE A 229 -18.75 16.96 -41.15
CA ILE A 229 -18.40 18.39 -41.12
C ILE A 229 -17.36 18.70 -42.20
N GLU A 230 -16.33 17.87 -42.35
CA GLU A 230 -15.30 18.04 -43.38
C GLU A 230 -15.94 18.03 -44.78
N LYS A 231 -16.86 17.10 -45.03
CA LYS A 231 -17.61 17.03 -46.28
C LYS A 231 -18.45 18.28 -46.52
N ALA A 232 -19.23 18.71 -45.53
CA ALA A 232 -20.03 19.92 -45.63
C ALA A 232 -19.17 21.18 -45.87
N MET A 233 -18.00 21.25 -45.23
CA MET A 233 -17.05 22.34 -45.41
C MET A 233 -16.47 22.34 -46.82
N LYS A 234 -16.06 21.18 -47.36
CA LYS A 234 -15.59 21.02 -48.76
C LYS A 234 -16.67 21.42 -49.78
N ASP A 235 -17.90 20.98 -49.55
CA ASP A 235 -19.05 21.30 -50.40
C ASP A 235 -19.37 22.80 -50.37
N SER A 236 -19.20 23.48 -49.23
CA SER A 236 -19.42 24.94 -49.12
C SER A 236 -18.25 25.79 -49.67
N LEU A 237 -17.01 25.32 -49.53
CA LEU A 237 -15.82 26.06 -49.96
C LEU A 237 -15.68 26.08 -51.48
N THR A 238 -16.08 25.01 -52.16
CA THR A 238 -15.96 24.88 -53.62
C THR A 238 -16.70 25.99 -54.38
N PRO A 239 -18.01 26.25 -54.16
CA PRO A 239 -18.72 27.35 -54.82
C PRO A 239 -18.18 28.72 -54.38
N MET A 240 -17.73 28.88 -53.13
CA MET A 240 -17.13 30.13 -52.66
C MET A 240 -15.81 30.45 -53.38
N LEU A 241 -14.97 29.44 -53.61
CA LEU A 241 -13.75 29.60 -54.42
C LEU A 241 -14.07 29.93 -55.88
N GLN A 242 -15.17 29.39 -56.43
CA GLN A 242 -15.65 29.73 -57.77
C GLN A 242 -16.16 31.18 -57.85
N THR A 243 -16.92 31.65 -56.86
CA THR A 243 -17.40 33.05 -56.82
C THR A 243 -16.25 34.03 -56.67
N LEU A 244 -15.26 33.73 -55.82
CA LEU A 244 -14.06 34.56 -55.67
C LEU A 244 -13.25 34.63 -56.97
N ARG A 245 -13.11 33.53 -57.72
CA ARG A 245 -12.46 33.55 -59.04
C ARG A 245 -13.24 34.40 -60.05
N SER A 246 -14.55 34.20 -60.15
CA SER A 246 -15.42 34.99 -61.03
C SER A 246 -15.35 36.48 -60.72
N LEU A 247 -15.32 36.85 -59.43
CA LEU A 247 -15.19 38.24 -58.99
C LEU A 247 -13.80 38.82 -59.27
N SER A 248 -12.75 38.01 -59.15
CA SER A 248 -11.39 38.40 -59.54
C SER A 248 -11.29 38.65 -61.05
N ASP A 249 -11.94 37.83 -61.87
CA ASP A 249 -11.96 37.99 -63.32
C ASP A 249 -12.74 39.24 -63.75
N THR A 250 -13.88 39.52 -63.14
CA THR A 250 -14.64 40.77 -63.41
C THR A 250 -13.85 42.02 -63.03
N ILE A 251 -13.15 42.01 -61.89
CA ILE A 251 -12.26 43.11 -61.49
C ILE A 251 -11.12 43.30 -62.52
N LYS A 252 -10.52 42.22 -63.02
CA LYS A 252 -9.49 42.31 -64.08
C LYS A 252 -10.03 42.89 -65.38
N MET A 253 -11.23 42.47 -65.80
CA MET A 253 -11.87 43.03 -67.00
C MET A 253 -12.18 44.52 -66.84
N LEU A 254 -12.64 44.95 -65.66
CA LEU A 254 -12.88 46.36 -65.35
C LEU A 254 -11.58 47.18 -65.41
N LYS A 255 -10.51 46.70 -64.75
CA LYS A 255 -9.19 47.36 -64.79
C LYS A 255 -8.62 47.48 -66.20
N LYS A 256 -8.80 46.45 -67.04
CA LYS A 256 -8.33 46.49 -68.44
C LYS A 256 -9.08 47.56 -69.25
N LYS A 257 -10.40 47.66 -69.05
CA LYS A 257 -11.24 48.63 -69.75
C LYS A 257 -10.95 50.08 -69.34
N GLU A 258 -10.58 50.35 -68.09
CA GLU A 258 -10.14 51.68 -67.64
C GLU A 258 -8.79 52.10 -68.25
N GLY A 259 -7.89 51.16 -68.55
CA GLY A 259 -6.57 51.48 -69.14
C GLY A 259 -6.57 51.76 -70.65
N GLU A 260 -7.69 51.53 -71.33
CA GLU A 260 -7.84 51.77 -72.79
C GLU A 260 -8.56 53.10 -73.10
N GLN A 261 -8.91 53.91 -72.10
CA GLN A 261 -9.45 55.28 -72.24
C GLN A 261 -8.37 56.34 -71.97
#